data_AF-A0A816F107-F1
#
_entry.id   AF-A0A816F107-F1
#
_cell.length_a   1.000
_cell.length_b   1.000
_cell.length_c   1.000
_cell.angle_alpha   90.00
_cell.angle_beta   90.00
_cell.angle_gamma   90.00
#
_symmetry.space_group_name_H-M   'P 1'
#
loop_
_entity.id
_entity.type
_entity.pdbx_description
1 polymer ?
#
loop_
_entity_poly.entity_id
_entity_poly.type
_entity_poly.pdbx_seq_one_letter_code
_entity_poly.pdbx_strand_id
1 'polypeptide(L)'
;MNVTLGVPRLRQLLMVASQKVKTPTMEVPILHSSSALRKAKRLQRRWSRLLFSQVLKNLNIHEKLSLKLNDHKRTYKIEFYFDEKYGKKQLNEIICSFETYFISRLCHSINKKCKELTTSALLRSAHIRDKIIINDSNDKDE
;
A
#
# COMPACT_ATOMS: atom_id res chain seq x y z
N MET A 1 4.80 21.16 -18.46
CA MET A 1 4.64 21.15 -16.98
C MET A 1 3.17 21.42 -16.70
N ASN A 2 2.51 20.61 -15.88
CA ASN A 2 1.11 20.87 -15.53
C ASN A 2 1.10 21.73 -14.25
N VAL A 3 0.72 23.01 -14.39
CA VAL A 3 0.73 24.01 -13.32
C VAL A 3 -0.61 24.72 -13.22
N THR A 4 -0.89 25.33 -12.07
CA THR A 4 -2.09 26.19 -11.92
C THR A 4 -1.86 27.51 -12.66
N LEU A 5 -2.70 27.83 -13.64
CA LEU A 5 -2.60 29.05 -14.46
C LEU A 5 -3.82 29.96 -14.26
N GLY A 6 -3.67 31.24 -14.61
CA GLY A 6 -4.75 32.23 -14.66
C GLY A 6 -5.33 32.65 -13.30
N VAL A 7 -6.63 32.97 -13.30
CA VAL A 7 -7.36 33.50 -12.13
C VAL A 7 -7.21 32.63 -10.87
N PRO A 8 -7.28 31.28 -10.94
CA PRO A 8 -7.07 30.43 -9.77
C PRO A 8 -5.69 30.56 -9.13
N ARG A 9 -4.64 30.84 -9.92
CA ARG A 9 -3.28 31.05 -9.41
C ARG A 9 -3.16 32.42 -8.74
N LEU A 10 -3.75 33.44 -9.35
CA LEU A 10 -3.76 34.81 -8.82
C LEU A 10 -4.47 34.86 -7.45
N ARG A 11 -5.63 34.21 -7.33
CA ARG A 11 -6.39 34.13 -6.07
C ARG A 11 -5.59 33.43 -4.95
N GLN A 12 -4.84 32.37 -5.28
CA GLN A 12 -3.99 31.68 -4.31
C GLN A 12 -2.88 32.57 -3.75
N LEU A 13 -2.29 33.42 -4.59
CA LEU A 13 -1.17 34.28 -4.22
C LEU A 13 -1.62 35.54 -3.48
N LEU A 14 -2.69 36.19 -3.96
CA LEU A 14 -3.10 37.51 -3.45
C LEU A 14 -4.19 37.43 -2.38
N MET A 15 -5.31 36.79 -2.68
CA MET A 15 -6.50 36.86 -1.81
C MET A 15 -6.40 35.88 -0.63
N VAL A 16 -5.94 34.66 -0.90
CA VAL A 16 -5.88 33.60 0.12
C VAL A 16 -4.50 33.54 0.79
N ALA A 17 -3.45 34.01 0.10
CA ALA A 17 -2.05 33.91 0.54
C ALA A 17 -1.73 32.51 1.10
N SER A 18 -2.16 31.46 0.39
CA SER A 18 -2.13 30.09 0.94
C SER A 18 -0.70 29.61 1.15
N GLN A 19 -0.35 29.26 2.40
CA GLN A 19 0.91 28.58 2.73
C GLN A 19 1.04 27.20 2.05
N LYS A 20 -0.09 26.57 1.67
CA LYS A 20 -0.14 25.30 0.93
C LYS A 20 -0.71 25.55 -0.46
N VAL A 21 0.16 25.84 -1.42
CA VAL A 21 -0.20 25.95 -2.84
C VAL A 21 -0.55 24.57 -3.41
N LYS A 22 -1.54 24.51 -4.31
CA LYS A 22 -2.05 23.24 -4.86
C LYS A 22 -1.02 22.48 -5.70
N THR A 23 -0.25 23.20 -6.50
CA THR A 23 0.80 22.64 -7.36
C THR A 23 2.14 23.29 -6.99
N PRO A 24 2.81 22.85 -5.90
CA PRO A 24 4.12 23.36 -5.55
C PRO A 24 5.14 22.92 -6.60
N THR A 25 5.97 23.85 -7.05
CA THR A 25 7.02 23.60 -8.04
C THR A 25 8.33 24.15 -7.52
N MET A 26 9.43 23.43 -7.77
CA MET A 26 10.78 23.84 -7.41
C MET A 26 11.67 23.72 -8.64
N GLU A 27 12.40 24.78 -8.95
CA GLU A 27 13.43 24.79 -9.99
C GLU A 27 14.80 24.66 -9.35
N VAL A 28 15.64 23.80 -9.92
CA VAL A 28 16.97 23.51 -9.39
C VAL A 28 17.98 23.92 -10.45
N PRO A 29 18.75 25.00 -10.25
CA PRO A 29 19.79 25.38 -11.19
C PRO A 29 20.91 24.34 -11.18
N ILE A 30 21.37 23.93 -12.36
CA ILE A 30 22.43 22.94 -12.55
C ILE A 30 23.59 23.62 -13.29
N LEU A 31 24.83 23.33 -12.88
CA LEU A 31 26.02 23.82 -13.56
C LEU A 31 26.09 23.32 -15.02
N HIS A 32 26.53 24.18 -15.94
CA HIS A 32 26.68 23.88 -17.37
C HIS A 32 27.92 23.02 -17.70
N SER A 33 28.12 21.93 -16.97
CA SER A 33 29.15 20.94 -17.24
C SER A 33 28.52 19.59 -17.59
N SER A 34 29.11 18.86 -18.53
CA SER A 34 28.69 17.50 -18.89
C SER A 34 28.69 16.56 -17.67
N SER A 35 29.64 16.74 -16.75
CA SER A 35 29.73 16.00 -15.50
C SER A 35 28.56 16.33 -14.55
N ALA A 36 28.20 17.61 -14.44
CA ALA A 36 27.11 18.10 -13.63
C ALA A 36 25.76 17.62 -14.17
N LEU A 37 25.56 17.61 -15.49
CA LEU A 37 24.35 17.08 -16.11
C LEU A 37 24.14 15.58 -15.82
N ARG A 38 25.22 14.79 -15.83
CA ARG A 38 25.15 13.36 -15.45
C ARG A 38 24.78 13.18 -13.97
N LYS A 39 25.35 14.00 -13.08
CA LYS A 39 24.99 14.00 -11.64
C LYS A 39 23.55 14.45 -11.42
N ALA A 40 23.08 15.46 -12.14
CA ALA A 40 21.70 15.94 -12.07
C ALA A 40 20.69 14.88 -12.50
N LYS A 41 20.97 14.11 -13.56
CA LYS A 41 20.12 12.95 -13.93
C LYS A 41 20.07 11.89 -12.85
N ARG A 42 21.16 11.63 -12.13
CA ARG A 42 21.17 10.71 -10.98
C ARG A 42 20.36 11.28 -9.80
N LEU A 43 20.50 12.57 -9.54
CA LEU A 43 19.76 13.27 -8.49
C LEU A 43 18.25 13.26 -8.77
N GLN A 44 17.86 13.55 -10.01
CA GLN A 44 16.48 13.47 -10.49
C GLN A 44 15.86 12.10 -10.18
N ARG A 45 16.56 11.01 -10.48
CA ARG A 45 16.08 9.65 -10.18
C ARG A 45 15.91 9.39 -8.69
N ARG A 46 16.78 9.95 -7.83
CA ARG A 46 16.69 9.80 -6.37
C ARG A 46 15.57 10.63 -5.75
N TRP A 47 15.28 11.81 -6.30
CA TRP A 47 14.24 12.70 -5.80
C TRP A 47 12.84 12.32 -6.30
N SER A 48 12.76 11.70 -7.47
CA SER A 48 11.50 11.15 -7.98
C SER A 48 10.98 10.07 -7.03
N ARG A 49 9.81 10.33 -6.44
CA ARG A 49 9.10 9.34 -5.65
C ARG A 49 8.77 8.14 -6.54
N LEU A 50 9.14 6.96 -6.07
CA LEU A 50 8.84 5.69 -6.72
C LEU A 50 7.79 4.94 -5.89
N LEU A 51 6.68 4.59 -6.52
CA LEU A 51 5.66 3.75 -5.88
C LEU A 51 6.00 2.28 -6.13
N PHE A 52 5.80 1.45 -5.12
CA PHE A 52 6.06 0.01 -5.25
C PHE A 52 5.24 -0.64 -6.38
N SER A 53 4.00 -0.17 -6.58
CA SER A 53 3.14 -0.59 -7.70
C SER A 53 3.73 -0.31 -9.08
N GLN A 54 4.66 0.64 -9.20
CA GLN A 54 5.35 0.94 -10.45
C GLN A 54 6.59 0.05 -10.67
N VAL A 55 7.14 -0.52 -9.59
CA VAL A 55 8.33 -1.38 -9.68
C VAL A 55 7.96 -2.83 -9.92
N LEU A 56 6.81 -3.27 -9.42
CA LEU A 56 6.34 -4.63 -9.63
C LEU A 56 5.91 -4.85 -11.09
N LYS A 57 6.48 -5.88 -11.70
CA LYS A 57 6.06 -6.42 -12.99
C LYS A 57 4.88 -7.38 -12.83
N ASN A 58 4.94 -8.24 -11.82
CA ASN A 58 3.90 -9.22 -11.55
C ASN A 58 3.86 -9.61 -10.07
N LEU A 59 2.71 -10.12 -9.62
CA LEU A 59 2.47 -10.63 -8.28
C LEU A 59 1.70 -11.94 -8.37
N ASN A 60 2.32 -13.06 -7.99
CA ASN A 60 1.64 -14.35 -7.92
C ASN A 60 1.36 -14.70 -6.46
N ILE A 61 0.14 -15.13 -6.17
CA ILE A 61 -0.28 -15.57 -4.85
C ILE A 61 -0.81 -17.00 -4.98
N HIS A 62 -0.19 -17.93 -4.26
CA HIS A 62 -0.64 -19.30 -4.16
C HIS A 62 -1.13 -19.58 -2.75
N GLU A 63 -2.35 -20.04 -2.65
CA GLU A 63 -2.98 -20.41 -1.38
C GLU A 63 -3.04 -21.92 -1.24
N LYS A 64 -2.69 -22.43 -0.06
CA LYS A 64 -2.90 -23.83 0.32
C LYS A 64 -3.62 -23.89 1.65
N LEU A 65 -4.75 -24.59 1.68
CA LEU A 65 -5.50 -24.90 2.89
C LEU A 65 -5.16 -26.32 3.35
N SER A 66 -4.68 -26.44 4.59
CA SER A 66 -4.47 -27.74 5.24
C SER A 66 -5.51 -27.90 6.34
N LEU A 67 -6.40 -28.87 6.14
CA LEU A 67 -7.45 -29.26 7.08
C LEU A 67 -6.98 -30.53 7.78
N LYS A 68 -6.40 -30.40 8.98
CA LYS A 68 -6.20 -31.55 9.88
C LYS A 68 -7.26 -31.50 10.97
N LEU A 69 -7.60 -32.66 11.55
CA LEU A 69 -8.72 -32.84 12.49
C LEU A 69 -8.82 -31.76 13.59
N ASN A 70 -7.69 -31.16 14.01
CA ASN A 70 -7.68 -30.10 15.01
C ASN A 70 -6.76 -28.90 14.66
N ASP A 71 -6.26 -28.83 13.41
CA ASP A 71 -5.37 -27.74 12.97
C ASP A 71 -5.75 -27.30 11.56
N HIS A 72 -6.38 -26.13 11.48
CA HIS A 72 -6.81 -25.51 10.23
C HIS A 72 -5.78 -24.45 9.85
N LYS A 73 -4.81 -24.83 9.02
CA LYS A 73 -3.71 -23.94 8.61
C LYS A 73 -3.88 -23.49 7.17
N ARG A 74 -3.94 -22.18 6.96
CA ARG A 74 -3.93 -21.54 5.63
C ARG A 74 -2.55 -20.97 5.36
N THR A 75 -1.88 -21.47 4.32
CA THR A 75 -0.52 -21.08 3.95
C THR A 75 -0.57 -20.32 2.63
N TYR A 76 0.00 -19.11 2.61
CA TYR A 76 0.12 -18.28 1.42
C TYR A 76 1.57 -18.21 0.96
N LYS A 77 1.84 -18.55 -0.29
CA LYS A 77 3.12 -18.30 -0.96
C LYS A 77 2.92 -17.10 -1.89
N ILE A 78 3.63 -16.02 -1.62
CA ILE A 78 3.53 -14.77 -2.40
C ILE A 78 4.85 -14.57 -3.13
N GLU A 79 4.80 -14.47 -4.45
CA GLU A 79 5.96 -14.27 -5.31
C GLU A 79 5.86 -12.89 -5.96
N PHE A 80 6.86 -12.05 -5.67
CA PHE A 80 6.96 -10.69 -6.21
C PHE A 80 7.97 -10.67 -7.36
N TYR A 81 7.53 -10.24 -8.54
CA TYR A 81 8.40 -10.07 -9.69
C TYR A 81 8.67 -8.58 -9.91
N PHE A 82 9.93 -8.18 -9.78
CA PHE A 82 10.37 -6.81 -9.98
C PHE A 82 10.72 -6.57 -11.45
N ASP A 83 10.47 -5.35 -11.94
CA ASP A 83 10.78 -4.96 -13.32
C ASP A 83 12.30 -4.79 -13.51
N GLU A 84 12.86 -5.39 -14.56
CA GLU A 84 14.28 -5.34 -14.92
C GLU A 84 14.72 -3.95 -15.43
N LYS A 85 13.77 -3.06 -15.72
CA LYS A 85 14.06 -1.65 -16.09
C LYS A 85 14.87 -0.92 -15.04
N TYR A 86 14.80 -1.34 -13.77
CA TYR A 86 15.58 -0.78 -12.68
C TYR A 86 16.95 -1.47 -12.64
N GLY A 87 18.02 -0.71 -12.92
CA GLY A 87 19.38 -1.28 -12.89
C GLY A 87 19.74 -1.87 -11.52
N LYS A 88 20.66 -2.84 -11.50
CA LYS A 88 21.01 -3.66 -10.31
C LYS A 88 21.15 -2.88 -9.00
N LYS A 89 21.85 -1.73 -9.01
CA LYS A 89 22.05 -0.91 -7.81
C LYS A 89 20.72 -0.38 -7.23
N GLN A 90 19.85 0.11 -8.10
CA GLN A 90 18.56 0.67 -7.71
C GLN A 90 17.61 -0.44 -7.25
N LEU A 91 17.66 -1.60 -7.90
CA LEU A 91 16.88 -2.77 -7.49
C LEU A 91 17.24 -3.21 -6.07
N ASN A 92 18.53 -3.23 -5.72
CA ASN A 92 18.96 -3.55 -4.34
C ASN A 92 18.40 -2.55 -3.32
N GLU A 93 18.46 -1.24 -3.60
CA GLU A 93 17.87 -0.22 -2.72
C GLU A 93 16.35 -0.42 -2.53
N ILE A 94 15.65 -0.79 -3.61
CA ILE A 94 14.23 -1.09 -3.58
C ILE A 94 13.96 -2.35 -2.76
N ILE A 95 14.73 -3.42 -2.93
CA ILE A 95 14.56 -4.68 -2.18
C ILE A 95 14.77 -4.45 -0.68
N CYS A 96 15.84 -3.76 -0.28
CA CYS A 96 16.06 -3.43 1.14
C CYS A 96 14.90 -2.59 1.71
N SER A 97 14.39 -1.63 0.94
CA SER A 97 13.23 -0.84 1.34
C SER A 97 11.94 -1.67 1.41
N PHE A 98 11.79 -2.65 0.52
CA PHE A 98 10.67 -3.58 0.48
C PHE A 98 10.66 -4.46 1.74
N GLU A 99 11.79 -5.07 2.08
CA GLU A 99 11.92 -5.90 3.28
C GLU A 99 11.67 -5.10 4.56
N THR A 100 12.23 -3.89 4.65
CA THR A 100 12.14 -3.07 5.87
C THR A 100 10.75 -2.48 6.06
N TYR A 101 10.19 -1.86 5.02
CA TYR A 101 8.96 -1.07 5.15
C TYR A 101 7.71 -1.80 4.66
N PHE A 102 7.80 -2.45 3.51
CA PHE A 102 6.61 -3.04 2.88
C PHE A 102 6.17 -4.31 3.60
N ILE A 103 7.09 -5.23 3.90
CA ILE A 103 6.76 -6.47 4.61
C ILE A 103 6.17 -6.18 5.99
N SER A 104 6.76 -5.25 6.74
CA SER A 104 6.23 -4.81 8.04
C SER A 104 4.80 -4.29 7.92
N ARG A 105 4.53 -3.41 6.94
CA ARG A 105 3.17 -2.90 6.67
C ARG A 105 2.20 -3.96 6.19
N LEU A 106 2.66 -4.91 5.38
CA LEU A 106 1.85 -6.03 4.89
C LEU A 106 1.44 -6.93 6.05
N CYS A 107 2.37 -7.35 6.89
CA CYS A 107 2.10 -8.14 8.09
C CYS A 107 1.13 -7.42 9.03
N HIS A 108 1.32 -6.12 9.26
CA HIS A 108 0.39 -5.32 10.06
C HIS A 108 -1.02 -5.31 9.46
N SER A 109 -1.13 -5.13 8.14
CA SER A 109 -2.41 -5.09 7.43
C SER A 109 -3.12 -6.45 7.43
N ILE A 110 -2.36 -7.54 7.25
CA ILE A 110 -2.87 -8.91 7.36
C ILE A 110 -3.39 -9.17 8.77
N ASN A 111 -2.59 -8.86 9.80
CA ASN A 111 -3.01 -9.06 11.19
C ASN A 111 -4.25 -8.24 11.55
N LYS A 112 -4.34 -7.00 11.06
CA LYS A 112 -5.55 -6.18 11.20
C LYS A 112 -6.76 -6.85 10.57
N LYS A 113 -6.63 -7.36 9.34
CA LYS A 113 -7.72 -8.07 8.65
C LYS A 113 -8.08 -9.41 9.29
N CYS A 114 -7.11 -10.16 9.79
CA CYS A 114 -7.37 -11.39 10.54
C CYS A 114 -8.20 -11.10 11.80
N LYS A 115 -7.87 -10.04 12.56
CA LYS A 115 -8.65 -9.63 13.75
C LYS A 115 -10.08 -9.24 13.39
N GLU A 116 -10.26 -8.42 12.35
CA GLU A 116 -11.59 -8.04 11.85
C GLU A 116 -12.41 -9.27 11.42
N LEU A 117 -11.78 -10.23 10.73
CA LEU A 117 -12.44 -11.47 10.32
C LEU A 117 -12.83 -12.33 11.53
N THR A 118 -11.99 -12.48 12.54
CA THR A 118 -12.32 -13.23 13.76
C THR A 118 -13.49 -12.58 14.49
N THR A 119 -13.50 -11.24 14.67
CA THR A 119 -14.63 -10.54 15.28
C THR A 119 -15.92 -10.76 14.49
N SER A 120 -15.87 -10.67 13.16
CA SER A 120 -17.05 -10.93 12.33
C SER A 120 -17.52 -12.39 12.38
N ALA A 121 -16.60 -13.35 12.47
CA ALA A 121 -16.94 -14.77 12.61
C ALA A 121 -17.58 -15.06 13.97
N LEU A 122 -17.09 -14.43 15.05
CA LEU A 122 -17.71 -14.50 16.37
C LEU A 122 -19.11 -13.89 16.40
N LEU A 123 -19.32 -12.75 15.72
CA LEU A 123 -20.66 -12.16 15.59
C LEU A 123 -21.61 -13.07 14.79
N ARG A 124 -21.11 -13.76 13.76
CA ARG A 124 -21.89 -14.74 13.00
C ARG A 124 -22.25 -15.96 13.86
N SER A 125 -21.31 -16.49 14.65
CA SER A 125 -21.60 -17.64 15.52
C SER A 125 -22.49 -17.27 16.71
N ALA A 126 -22.38 -16.05 17.23
CA ALA A 126 -23.30 -15.51 18.24
C ALA A 126 -24.72 -15.39 17.70
N HIS A 127 -24.91 -14.82 16.49
CA HIS A 127 -26.22 -14.79 15.84
C HIS A 127 -26.81 -16.18 15.58
N ILE A 128 -25.99 -17.20 15.33
CA ILE A 128 -26.45 -18.58 15.20
C ILE A 128 -26.93 -19.13 16.55
N ARG A 129 -26.21 -18.87 17.65
CA ARG A 129 -26.66 -19.24 19.00
C ARG A 129 -27.97 -18.56 19.38
N ASP A 130 -28.08 -17.26 19.14
CA ASP A 130 -29.29 -16.50 19.48
C ASP A 130 -30.50 -17.04 18.69
N LYS A 131 -30.31 -17.43 17.42
CA LYS A 131 -31.36 -18.09 16.63
C LYS A 131 -31.75 -19.47 17.14
N ILE A 132 -30.78 -20.25 17.64
CA ILE A 132 -31.04 -21.57 18.23
C ILE A 132 -31.82 -21.42 19.55
N ILE A 133 -31.45 -20.46 20.40
CA ILE A 133 -32.13 -20.20 21.68
C ILE A 133 -33.58 -19.71 21.46
N ILE A 134 -33.82 -18.89 20.43
CA ILE A 134 -35.19 -18.44 20.08
C ILE A 134 -36.04 -19.60 19.57
N ASN A 135 -35.48 -20.56 18.82
CA ASN A 135 -36.24 -21.72 18.37
C ASN A 135 -36.53 -22.70 19.53
N ASP A 136 -35.59 -22.93 20.45
CA ASP A 136 -35.77 -23.83 21.61
C ASP A 136 -36.79 -23.30 22.66
N SER A 137 -37.12 -22.01 22.61
CA SER A 137 -38.12 -21.39 23.50
C SER A 137 -39.54 -21.41 22.95
N ASN A 138 -39.73 -21.71 21.66
CA ASN A 138 -41.05 -21.84 21.05
C ASN A 138 -41.59 -23.28 21.05
N ASP A 139 -40.79 -24.30 21.40
CA ASP A 139 -41.18 -25.72 21.42
C ASP A 139 -41.54 -26.23 22.84
N LYS A 140 -41.84 -25.34 23.80
CA LYS A 140 -42.20 -25.72 25.19
C LYS A 140 -43.65 -25.43 25.61
N ASP A 141 -44.48 -24.94 24.70
CA ASP A 141 -45.90 -24.70 24.94
C ASP A 141 -46.76 -25.52 23.96
N GLU A 142 -46.75 -26.85 24.11
CA GLU A 142 -47.82 -27.79 23.71
C GLU A 142 -48.00 -28.84 24.81
#